data_AF-A0A840YP47-F1
#
_entry.id   AF-A0A840YP47-F1
#
_cell.length_a   1.000
_cell.length_b   1.000
_cell.length_c   1.000
_cell.angle_alpha   90.00
_cell.angle_beta   90.00
_cell.angle_gamma   90.00
#
_symmetry.space_group_name_H-M   'P 1'
#
loop_
_entity.id
_entity.type
_entity.pdbx_description
1 polymer ?
#
loop_
_entity_poly.entity_id
_entity_poly.type
_entity_poly.pdbx_seq_one_letter_code
_entity_poly.pdbx_strand_id
1 'polypeptide(L)'
;MIAPEPQEESVGALFGRLVEDGKSFARAEIGYYRVLLTGKLGEASVGIGFGVAAFALACSAVTALLVGLILSLATLIGPGLATLAVVIVTLSVAGLLGWFAYKHLMRVFGGAS
;
A
#
# COMPACT_ATOMS: atom_id res chain seq x y z
N MET A 1 36.54 -5.25 -65.48
CA MET A 1 35.90 -4.68 -64.27
C MET A 1 34.65 -5.50 -64.00
N ILE A 2 34.68 -6.39 -63.01
CA ILE A 2 33.51 -7.15 -62.56
C ILE A 2 33.02 -6.47 -61.29
N ALA A 3 31.82 -5.92 -61.32
CA ALA A 3 31.17 -5.31 -60.16
C ALA A 3 30.82 -6.42 -59.16
N PRO A 4 31.00 -6.21 -57.84
CA PRO A 4 30.58 -7.21 -56.86
C PRO A 4 29.06 -7.31 -56.85
N GLU A 5 28.55 -8.52 -57.09
CA GLU A 5 27.13 -8.86 -57.02
C GLU A 5 26.51 -8.37 -55.69
N PRO A 6 25.29 -7.81 -55.72
CA PRO A 6 24.59 -7.44 -54.51
C PRO A 6 24.32 -8.73 -53.75
N GLN A 7 25.01 -8.92 -52.63
CA GLN A 7 24.74 -10.01 -51.71
C GLN A 7 23.32 -9.81 -51.21
N GLU A 8 22.36 -10.52 -51.82
CA GLU A 8 20.98 -10.59 -51.38
C GLU A 8 21.04 -10.99 -49.90
N GLU A 9 20.76 -10.03 -49.04
CA GLU A 9 20.81 -10.20 -47.59
C GLU A 9 19.88 -11.37 -47.28
N SER A 10 20.48 -12.52 -46.92
CA SER A 10 19.75 -13.77 -46.74
C SER A 10 18.55 -13.51 -45.85
N VAL A 11 17.38 -14.00 -46.24
CA VAL A 11 16.13 -13.85 -45.48
C VAL A 11 16.33 -14.22 -44.00
N GLY A 12 17.24 -15.17 -43.71
CA GLY A 12 17.66 -15.51 -42.34
C GLY A 12 18.34 -14.38 -41.55
N ALA A 13 19.10 -13.51 -42.20
CA ALA A 13 19.72 -12.32 -41.60
C ALA A 13 18.67 -11.25 -41.22
N LEU A 14 17.62 -11.09 -42.03
CA LEU A 14 16.50 -10.19 -41.72
C LEU A 14 15.66 -10.72 -40.54
N PHE A 15 15.38 -12.02 -40.50
CA PHE A 15 14.73 -12.66 -39.34
C PHE A 15 15.58 -12.57 -38.08
N GLY A 16 16.91 -12.74 -38.20
CA GLY A 16 17.84 -12.55 -37.08
C GLY A 16 17.79 -11.14 -36.50
N ARG A 17 17.76 -10.10 -37.35
CA ARG A 17 17.60 -8.70 -36.92
C ARG A 17 16.25 -8.45 -36.25
N LEU A 18 15.15 -8.96 -36.80
CA LEU A 18 13.81 -8.79 -36.21
C LEU A 18 13.70 -9.44 -34.81
N VAL A 19 14.32 -10.60 -34.62
CA VAL A 19 14.37 -11.27 -33.31
C VAL A 19 15.23 -10.50 -32.31
N GLU A 20 16.37 -9.96 -32.75
CA GLU A 20 17.25 -9.17 -31.89
C GLU A 20 16.61 -7.83 -31.51
N ASP A 21 15.93 -7.16 -32.46
CA ASP A 21 15.17 -5.94 -32.22
C ASP A 21 13.96 -6.20 -31.32
N GLY A 22 13.23 -7.31 -31.51
CA GLY A 22 12.14 -7.70 -30.61
C GLY A 22 12.61 -7.96 -29.17
N LYS A 23 13.78 -8.59 -29.00
CA LYS A 23 14.41 -8.78 -27.68
C LYS A 23 14.87 -7.47 -27.06
N SER A 24 15.44 -6.55 -27.85
CA SER A 24 15.88 -5.24 -27.34
C SER A 24 14.68 -4.41 -26.87
N PHE A 25 13.58 -4.43 -27.63
CA PHE A 25 12.33 -3.77 -27.30
C PHE A 25 11.69 -4.34 -26.03
N ALA A 26 11.59 -5.66 -25.91
CA ALA A 26 11.07 -6.31 -24.71
C ALA A 26 11.89 -5.99 -23.45
N ARG A 27 13.23 -5.91 -23.57
CA ARG A 27 14.10 -5.51 -22.46
C ARG A 27 13.89 -4.05 -22.04
N ALA A 28 13.61 -3.16 -22.99
CA ALA A 28 13.30 -1.76 -22.71
C ALA A 28 11.97 -1.59 -21.96
N GLU A 29 10.93 -2.32 -22.38
CA GLU A 29 9.62 -2.32 -21.72
C GLU A 29 9.71 -2.80 -20.26
N ILE A 30 10.43 -3.91 -20.03
CA ILE A 30 10.67 -4.46 -18.70
C ILE A 30 11.48 -3.47 -17.85
N GLY A 31 12.48 -2.81 -18.43
CA GLY A 31 13.24 -1.76 -17.77
C GLY A 31 12.37 -0.57 -17.35
N TYR A 32 11.49 -0.10 -18.23
CA TYR A 32 10.55 0.99 -17.97
C TYR A 32 9.59 0.65 -16.82
N TYR A 33 8.95 -0.53 -16.86
CA TYR A 33 8.08 -0.99 -15.77
C TYR A 33 8.85 -1.13 -14.45
N ARG A 34 10.07 -1.65 -14.48
CA ARG A 34 10.90 -1.80 -13.29
C ARG A 34 11.20 -0.46 -12.63
N VAL A 35 11.54 0.56 -13.41
CA VAL A 35 11.83 1.92 -12.91
C VAL A 35 10.58 2.59 -12.35
N LEU A 36 9.43 2.44 -13.02
CA LEU A 36 8.14 2.94 -12.52
C LEU A 36 7.75 2.29 -11.19
N LEU A 37 7.90 0.97 -11.09
CA LEU A 37 7.62 0.22 -9.87
C LEU A 37 8.58 0.63 -8.75
N THR A 38 9.89 0.70 -8.98
CA THR A 38 10.84 1.08 -7.93
C THR A 38 10.71 2.54 -7.53
N GLY A 39 10.39 3.45 -8.46
CA GLY A 39 10.12 4.86 -8.16
C GLY A 39 8.91 5.03 -7.25
N LYS A 40 7.80 4.35 -7.56
CA LYS A 40 6.58 4.38 -6.72
C LYS A 40 6.78 3.71 -5.37
N LEU A 41 7.55 2.63 -5.31
CA LEU A 41 7.85 1.93 -4.05
C LEU A 41 8.75 2.76 -3.12
N GLY A 42 9.68 3.54 -3.69
CA GLY A 42 10.57 4.43 -2.93
C GLY A 42 9.80 5.49 -2.14
N GLU A 43 8.91 6.25 -2.79
CA GLU A 43 8.08 7.25 -2.13
C GLU A 43 7.02 6.63 -1.21
N ALA A 44 6.44 5.49 -1.61
CA ALA A 44 5.48 4.78 -0.77
C ALA A 44 6.12 4.25 0.52
N SER A 45 7.40 3.85 0.51
CA SER A 45 8.06 3.29 1.69
C SER A 45 8.16 4.29 2.86
N VAL A 46 8.47 5.56 2.56
CA VAL A 46 8.55 6.63 3.56
C VAL A 46 7.15 6.95 4.09
N GLY A 47 6.16 7.05 3.20
CA GLY A 47 4.76 7.27 3.59
C GLY A 47 4.19 6.14 4.45
N ILE A 48 4.53 4.88 4.14
CA ILE A 48 4.14 3.71 4.93
C ILE A 48 4.80 3.76 6.30
N GLY A 49 6.10 4.10 6.39
CA GLY A 49 6.81 4.23 7.66
C GLY A 49 6.15 5.26 8.60
N PHE A 50 5.87 6.46 8.08
CA PHE A 50 5.14 7.48 8.84
C PHE A 50 3.71 7.06 9.19
N GLY A 51 3.01 6.36 8.27
CA GLY A 51 1.68 5.82 8.52
C GLY A 51 1.65 4.82 9.67
N VAL A 52 2.61 3.88 9.71
CA VAL A 52 2.76 2.90 10.79
C VAL A 52 3.09 3.59 12.11
N ALA A 53 4.03 4.54 12.10
CA ALA A 53 4.39 5.29 13.30
C ALA A 53 3.20 6.10 13.85
N ALA A 54 2.47 6.81 12.99
CA ALA A 54 1.28 7.56 13.37
C ALA A 54 0.18 6.65 13.93
N PHE A 55 -0.03 5.48 13.32
CA PHE A 55 -1.00 4.49 13.80
C PHE A 55 -0.62 3.95 15.19
N ALA A 56 0.66 3.59 15.38
CA ALA A 56 1.15 3.12 16.68
C ALA A 56 0.99 4.20 17.77
N LEU A 57 1.30 5.46 17.46
CA LEU A 57 1.09 6.59 18.37
C LEU A 57 -0.40 6.81 18.66
N ALA A 58 -1.28 6.71 17.67
CA ALA A 58 -2.71 6.82 17.89
C ALA A 58 -3.24 5.73 18.84
N CYS A 59 -2.84 4.48 18.64
CA CYS A 59 -3.20 3.37 19.55
C CYS A 59 -2.67 3.60 20.98
N SER A 60 -1.43 4.09 21.11
CA SER A 60 -0.83 4.41 22.41
C SER A 60 -1.58 5.56 23.10
N ALA A 61 -1.89 6.63 22.36
CA ALA A 61 -2.61 7.79 22.87
C ALA A 61 -4.03 7.43 23.34
N VAL A 62 -4.75 6.61 22.58
CA VAL A 62 -6.05 6.08 23.01
C VAL A 62 -5.90 5.33 24.33
N THR A 63 -4.96 4.38 24.41
CA THR A 63 -4.74 3.60 25.64
C THR A 63 -4.41 4.51 26.84
N ALA A 64 -3.51 5.49 26.67
CA ALA A 64 -3.16 6.44 27.71
C ALA A 64 -4.35 7.30 28.14
N LEU A 65 -5.19 7.75 27.19
CA LEU A 65 -6.41 8.50 27.46
C LEU A 65 -7.41 7.68 28.30
N LEU A 66 -7.58 6.39 27.97
CA LEU A 66 -8.44 5.48 28.74
C LEU A 66 -7.92 5.31 30.16
N VAL A 67 -6.61 5.09 30.33
CA VAL A 67 -5.99 4.98 31.67
C VAL A 67 -6.20 6.28 32.46
N GLY A 68 -5.94 7.45 31.88
CA GLY A 68 -6.16 8.74 32.53
C GLY A 68 -7.63 8.97 32.91
N LEU A 69 -8.57 8.55 32.06
CA LEU A 69 -10.00 8.65 32.31
C LEU A 69 -10.44 7.72 33.44
N ILE A 70 -9.91 6.49 33.47
CA ILE A 70 -10.13 5.54 34.57
C ILE A 70 -9.64 6.14 35.88
N LEU A 71 -8.42 6.66 35.92
CA LEU A 71 -7.86 7.25 37.14
C LEU A 71 -8.66 8.47 37.62
N SER A 72 -9.10 9.32 36.69
CA SER A 72 -9.93 10.48 37.01
C SER A 72 -11.28 10.06 37.59
N LEU A 73 -11.95 9.09 36.97
CA LEU A 73 -13.29 8.65 37.37
C LEU A 73 -13.26 7.73 38.62
N ALA A 74 -12.15 7.02 38.82
CA ALA A 74 -11.91 6.20 40.00
C ALA A 74 -11.96 7.02 41.31
N THR A 75 -11.59 8.30 41.26
CA THR A 75 -11.69 9.20 42.42
C THR A 75 -13.13 9.49 42.84
N LEU A 76 -14.10 9.36 41.93
CA LEU A 76 -15.48 9.77 42.15
C LEU A 76 -16.42 8.58 42.44
N ILE A 77 -16.24 7.47 41.71
CA ILE A 77 -17.19 6.33 41.71
C ILE A 77 -16.51 5.00 42.07
N GLY A 78 -15.21 5.05 42.39
CA GLY A 78 -14.37 3.90 42.67
C GLY A 78 -13.81 3.24 41.40
N PRO A 79 -12.67 2.52 41.50
CA PRO A 79 -11.93 2.02 40.34
C PRO A 79 -12.70 1.01 39.48
N GLY A 80 -13.55 0.19 40.09
CA GLY A 80 -14.26 -0.89 39.39
C GLY A 80 -15.36 -0.40 38.45
N LEU A 81 -16.12 0.62 38.83
CA LEU A 81 -17.17 1.18 37.96
C LEU A 81 -16.58 2.09 36.89
N ALA A 82 -15.48 2.77 37.21
CA ALA A 82 -14.74 3.59 36.26
C ALA A 82 -14.22 2.79 35.06
N THR A 83 -13.56 1.66 35.31
CA THR A 83 -13.04 0.79 34.23
C THR A 83 -14.16 0.24 33.37
N LEU A 84 -15.27 -0.20 33.98
CA LEU A 84 -16.41 -0.76 33.27
C LEU A 84 -17.05 0.27 32.32
N ALA A 85 -17.29 1.49 32.80
CA ALA A 85 -17.84 2.56 31.97
C ALA A 85 -16.91 2.90 30.79
N VAL A 86 -15.61 3.03 31.05
CA VAL A 86 -14.61 3.34 30.02
C VAL A 86 -14.52 2.23 28.97
N VAL A 87 -14.57 0.96 29.38
CA VAL A 87 -14.57 -0.19 28.46
C VAL A 87 -15.80 -0.17 27.54
N ILE A 88 -17.00 0.06 28.08
CA ILE A 88 -18.24 0.13 27.27
C ILE A 88 -18.16 1.24 26.23
N VAL A 89 -17.75 2.45 26.63
CA VAL A 89 -17.62 3.59 25.72
C VAL A 89 -16.59 3.29 24.63
N THR A 90 -15.44 2.74 25.00
CA THR A 90 -14.36 2.42 24.05
C THR A 90 -14.79 1.36 23.05
N LEU A 91 -15.42 0.27 23.51
CA LEU A 91 -15.96 -0.77 22.63
C LEU A 91 -17.01 -0.23 21.67
N SER A 92 -17.87 0.69 22.14
CA SER A 92 -18.88 1.32 21.29
C SER A 92 -18.22 2.14 20.18
N VAL A 93 -17.21 2.95 20.51
CA VAL A 93 -16.46 3.74 19.52
C VAL A 93 -15.69 2.84 18.56
N ALA A 94 -14.98 1.84 19.07
CA ALA A 94 -14.23 0.89 18.23
C ALA A 94 -15.15 0.12 17.28
N GLY A 95 -16.32 -0.31 17.75
CA GLY A 95 -17.34 -0.96 16.93
C GLY A 95 -17.86 -0.06 15.82
N LEU A 96 -18.13 1.22 16.13
CA LEU A 96 -18.55 2.21 15.13
C LEU A 96 -17.47 2.45 14.07
N LEU A 97 -16.22 2.65 14.48
CA LEU A 97 -15.10 2.83 13.54
C LEU A 97 -14.91 1.59 12.66
N GLY A 98 -14.97 0.39 13.24
CA GLY A 98 -14.91 -0.87 12.51
C GLY A 98 -16.04 -1.00 11.47
N TRP A 99 -17.25 -0.61 11.85
CA TRP A 99 -18.39 -0.57 10.91
C TRP A 99 -18.13 0.41 9.76
N PHE A 100 -17.69 1.63 10.05
CA PHE A 100 -17.40 2.63 9.02
C PHE A 100 -16.30 2.14 8.07
N ALA A 101 -15.23 1.55 8.59
CA ALA A 101 -14.17 0.96 7.80
C ALA A 101 -14.69 -0.16 6.90
N TYR A 102 -15.49 -1.08 7.45
CA TYR A 102 -16.13 -2.16 6.69
C TYR A 102 -17.02 -1.63 5.58
N LYS A 103 -17.87 -0.63 5.89
CA LYS A 103 -18.77 -0.01 4.90
C LYS A 103 -18.00 0.72 3.80
N HIS A 104 -16.87 1.35 4.12
CA HIS A 104 -16.01 2.00 3.13
C HIS A 104 -15.34 0.96 2.23
N LEU A 105 -14.77 -0.10 2.80
CA LEU A 105 -14.13 -1.16 2.05
C LEU A 105 -15.14 -1.86 1.12
N MET A 106 -16.33 -2.18 1.63
CA MET A 106 -17.40 -2.78 0.84
C MET A 106 -17.90 -1.88 -0.28
N ARG A 107 -17.91 -0.55 -0.12
CA ARG A 107 -18.24 0.36 -1.22
C ARG A 107 -17.17 0.37 -2.31
N VAL A 108 -15.90 0.33 -1.92
CA VAL A 108 -14.77 0.30 -2.87
C VAL A 108 -14.77 -1.02 -3.66
N PHE A 109 -15.02 -2.16 -2.99
CA PHE A 109 -15.08 -3.46 -3.65
C PHE A 109 -16.41 -3.71 -4.38
N GLY A 110 -17.53 -3.17 -3.88
CA GLY A 110 -18.87 -3.33 -4.47
C GLY A 110 -19.21 -2.34 -5.58
N GLY A 111 -18.39 -1.30 -5.80
CA GLY A 111 -18.51 -0.39 -6.94
C GLY A 111 -17.81 -0.87 -8.22
N ALA A 112 -17.20 -2.06 -8.18
CA ALA A 112 -16.44 -2.64 -9.30
C ALA A 112 -17.22 -3.72 -10.09
N SER A 113 -18.54 -3.80 -9.89
CA SER A 113 -19.45 -4.72 -10.62
C SER A 113 -20.44 -3.96 -11.49
#